data_AF-A0A1I8HX12-F1
#
_entry.id   AF-A0A1I8HX12-F1
#
_cell.length_a   1.000
_cell.length_b   1.000
_cell.length_c   1.000
_cell.angle_alpha   90.00
_cell.angle_beta   90.00
_cell.angle_gamma   90.00
#
_symmetry.space_group_name_H-M   'P 1'
#
loop_
_entity.id
_entity.type
_entity.pdbx_description
1 polymer ?
#
loop_
_entity_poly.entity_id
_entity_poly.type
_entity_poly.pdbx_seq_one_letter_code
_entity_poly.pdbx_strand_id
1 'polypeptide(L)'
;MATNLAVILVAFCMTSAVTMTAAKQLWIGTSPFCDGQPRDCPIFDKTYIRSDKYGDGKMCLTGSKVLCESKPLPHDLRDSPANEINIASYNVFERPYFITHDGQTERTCHIPRALLSRFPELDVVIFEEAFMGGCWYDNQLVSMRAIMAAYGFPYYTETVGSFLDAYFIINGGVFIASRWPITSSVRMQFADSGHADKFSKKGAVYARINKMGSVYHIVGTHMQAQIGDSYDKIRVKQAIELREFLANMKLPSTSQS
;
A
#
# COMPACT_ATOMS: atom_id res chain seq x y z
N MET A 1 43.70 15.73 -25.99
CA MET A 1 42.68 16.37 -25.13
C MET A 1 41.32 15.94 -25.67
N ALA A 2 40.66 15.00 -25.00
CA ALA A 2 39.31 14.58 -25.35
C ALA A 2 38.43 14.87 -24.12
N THR A 3 37.66 15.94 -24.20
CA THR A 3 36.69 16.32 -23.18
C THR A 3 35.41 15.50 -23.39
N ASN A 4 35.18 14.54 -22.48
CA ASN A 4 33.91 13.84 -22.37
C ASN A 4 32.84 14.81 -21.86
N LEU A 5 31.87 15.12 -22.70
CA LEU A 5 30.65 15.82 -22.30
C LEU A 5 29.74 14.81 -21.58
N ALA A 6 29.71 14.85 -20.26
CA ALA A 6 28.72 14.11 -19.48
C ALA A 6 27.37 14.80 -19.63
N VAL A 7 26.46 14.18 -20.40
CA VAL A 7 25.05 14.58 -20.45
C VAL A 7 24.42 14.14 -19.13
N ILE A 8 24.34 15.07 -18.18
CA ILE A 8 23.55 14.89 -16.96
C ILE A 8 22.08 15.02 -17.37
N LEU A 9 21.41 13.89 -17.59
CA LEU A 9 19.95 13.82 -17.64
C LEU A 9 19.43 14.06 -16.22
N VAL A 10 19.20 15.34 -15.89
CA VAL A 10 18.35 15.69 -14.76
C VAL A 10 16.93 15.35 -15.19
N ALA A 11 16.46 14.17 -14.79
CA ALA A 11 15.06 13.81 -14.88
C ALA A 11 14.28 14.75 -13.94
N PHE A 12 13.77 15.85 -14.49
CA PHE A 12 12.78 16.68 -13.82
C PHE A 12 11.53 15.84 -13.60
N CYS A 13 11.30 15.41 -12.36
CA CYS A 13 10.05 14.79 -11.93
C CYS A 13 8.94 15.87 -11.88
N MET A 14 8.47 16.30 -13.04
CA MET A 14 7.26 17.13 -13.17
C MET A 14 6.02 16.25 -13.00
N THR A 15 5.76 15.74 -11.80
CA THR A 15 4.50 15.02 -11.52
C THR A 15 3.94 15.23 -10.10
N SER A 16 4.41 16.19 -9.30
CA SER A 16 4.10 16.17 -7.86
C SER A 16 2.71 16.70 -7.45
N ALA A 17 2.15 17.74 -8.10
CA ALA A 17 0.89 18.33 -7.62
C ALA A 17 -0.37 17.65 -8.17
N VAL A 18 -0.44 17.44 -9.50
CA VAL A 18 -1.63 16.91 -10.19
C VAL A 18 -1.90 15.43 -9.82
N THR A 19 -0.84 14.64 -9.63
CA THR A 19 -0.97 13.24 -9.19
C THR A 19 -1.39 13.13 -7.72
N MET A 20 -0.94 14.05 -6.86
CA MET A 20 -1.34 14.09 -5.44
C MET A 20 -2.80 14.49 -5.23
N THR A 21 -3.36 15.37 -6.08
CA THR A 21 -4.80 15.71 -6.02
C THR A 21 -5.68 14.52 -6.41
N ALA A 22 -5.32 13.75 -7.43
CA ALA A 22 -6.07 12.55 -7.82
C ALA A 22 -5.99 11.43 -6.76
N ALA A 23 -4.87 11.32 -6.05
CA ALA A 23 -4.65 10.33 -5.00
C ALA A 23 -5.51 10.52 -3.74
N LYS A 24 -6.20 11.65 -3.60
CA LYS A 24 -7.04 12.00 -2.43
C LYS A 24 -8.54 11.91 -2.71
N GLN A 25 -8.94 11.93 -3.98
CA GLN A 25 -10.32 12.18 -4.38
C GLN A 25 -11.02 10.91 -4.86
N LEU A 26 -12.29 10.75 -4.46
CA LEU A 26 -13.17 9.64 -4.83
C LEU A 26 -14.52 10.21 -5.24
N TRP A 27 -15.06 9.77 -6.38
CA TRP A 27 -16.45 10.08 -6.75
C TRP A 27 -17.40 9.01 -6.23
N ILE A 28 -18.53 9.42 -5.67
CA ILE A 28 -19.60 8.54 -5.20
C ILE A 28 -20.89 8.84 -5.98
N GLY A 29 -21.61 7.79 -6.35
CA GLY A 29 -22.85 7.84 -7.12
C GLY A 29 -22.72 7.13 -8.47
N THR A 30 -23.59 6.16 -8.73
CA THR A 30 -23.51 5.26 -9.89
C THR A 30 -24.42 5.69 -11.04
N SER A 31 -23.89 5.70 -12.26
CA SER A 31 -24.69 5.99 -13.46
C SER A 31 -25.50 4.76 -13.87
N PRO A 32 -26.70 4.91 -14.45
CA PRO A 32 -27.30 6.16 -14.95
C PRO A 32 -28.14 6.94 -13.91
N PHE A 33 -28.42 6.41 -12.73
CA PHE A 33 -29.25 7.07 -11.71
C PHE A 33 -28.38 7.39 -10.48
N CYS A 34 -27.78 8.58 -10.43
CA CYS A 34 -26.77 8.86 -9.41
C CYS A 34 -27.38 9.51 -8.17
N ASP A 35 -27.53 8.76 -7.09
CA ASP A 35 -27.98 9.26 -5.78
C ASP A 35 -26.79 9.55 -4.85
N GLY A 36 -25.73 10.16 -5.37
CA GLY A 36 -24.59 10.56 -4.54
C GLY A 36 -24.96 11.73 -3.64
N GLN A 37 -24.72 11.61 -2.35
CA GLN A 37 -25.07 12.62 -1.35
C GLN A 37 -23.86 13.04 -0.51
N PRO A 38 -23.77 14.30 -0.06
CA PRO A 38 -22.66 14.77 0.78
C PRO A 38 -22.42 13.91 2.04
N ARG A 39 -23.46 13.26 2.56
CA ARG A 39 -23.40 12.34 3.71
C ARG A 39 -22.68 11.02 3.43
N ASP A 40 -22.38 10.71 2.17
CA ASP A 40 -21.69 9.49 1.79
C ASP A 40 -20.17 9.63 1.96
N CYS A 41 -19.62 10.85 1.84
CA CYS A 41 -18.17 11.08 1.99
C CYS A 41 -17.62 10.66 3.37
N PRO A 42 -18.29 10.97 4.50
CA PRO A 42 -17.84 10.52 5.82
C PRO A 42 -17.74 9.00 6.01
N ILE A 43 -18.50 8.20 5.24
CA ILE A 43 -18.41 6.71 5.29
C ILE A 43 -16.99 6.26 4.96
N PHE A 44 -16.29 6.98 4.07
CA PHE A 44 -14.93 6.69 3.63
C PHE A 44 -13.85 7.59 4.28
N ASP A 45 -14.17 8.24 5.40
CA ASP A 45 -13.32 9.23 6.09
C ASP A 45 -12.89 10.41 5.21
N LYS A 46 -13.79 10.83 4.33
CA LYS A 46 -13.58 11.95 3.40
C LYS A 46 -14.52 13.11 3.69
N THR A 47 -14.15 14.28 3.19
CA THR A 47 -14.96 15.49 3.22
C THR A 47 -15.60 15.70 1.85
N TYR A 48 -16.85 16.14 1.85
CA TYR A 48 -17.54 16.55 0.63
C TYR A 48 -16.89 17.79 0.01
N ILE A 49 -16.65 17.76 -1.30
CA ILE A 49 -16.09 18.88 -2.06
C ILE A 49 -17.16 19.52 -2.95
N ARG A 50 -17.82 18.72 -3.80
CA ARG A 50 -18.85 19.21 -4.74
C ARG A 50 -19.72 18.08 -5.26
N SER A 51 -20.87 18.44 -5.83
CA SER A 51 -21.71 17.55 -6.63
C SER A 51 -21.54 17.85 -8.12
N ASP A 52 -21.62 16.82 -8.97
CA ASP A 52 -21.53 16.96 -10.42
C ASP A 52 -22.38 15.91 -11.14
N LYS A 53 -22.93 16.27 -12.31
CA LYS A 53 -23.79 15.37 -13.11
C LYS A 53 -22.99 14.30 -13.86
N TYR A 54 -21.72 14.51 -14.13
CA TYR A 54 -20.83 13.60 -14.84
C TYR A 54 -19.84 12.93 -13.88
N GLY A 55 -19.28 13.72 -12.95
CA GLY A 55 -18.19 13.33 -12.06
C GLY A 55 -16.99 12.81 -12.84
N ASP A 56 -16.70 11.52 -12.71
CA ASP A 56 -15.61 10.81 -13.37
C ASP A 56 -16.05 9.95 -14.56
N GLY A 57 -17.31 10.02 -14.97
CA GLY A 57 -17.85 9.11 -15.97
C GLY A 57 -19.12 9.58 -16.67
N LYS A 58 -20.04 8.63 -16.90
CA LYS A 58 -21.28 8.89 -17.63
C LYS A 58 -22.21 9.83 -16.84
N MET A 59 -22.96 10.65 -17.57
CA MET A 59 -23.94 11.55 -17.00
C MET A 59 -25.04 10.82 -16.19
N CYS A 60 -25.47 11.45 -15.10
CA CYS A 60 -26.58 11.05 -14.25
C CYS A 60 -27.92 11.53 -14.84
N LEU A 61 -28.82 10.60 -15.16
CA LEU A 61 -30.20 10.89 -15.59
C LEU A 61 -30.99 11.57 -14.46
N THR A 62 -30.81 11.11 -13.22
CA THR A 62 -31.38 11.70 -12.00
C THR A 62 -30.30 11.86 -10.93
N GLY A 63 -30.50 12.79 -9.99
CA GLY A 63 -29.54 13.10 -8.91
C GLY A 63 -28.18 13.61 -9.42
N SER A 64 -27.10 13.41 -8.66
CA SER A 64 -25.71 13.79 -9.00
C SER A 64 -24.71 12.80 -8.41
N LYS A 65 -23.46 12.83 -8.86
CA LYS A 65 -22.32 12.26 -8.14
C LYS A 65 -21.79 13.27 -7.13
N VAL A 66 -21.07 12.81 -6.11
CA VAL A 66 -20.36 13.66 -5.15
C VAL A 66 -18.87 13.37 -5.16
N LEU A 67 -18.07 14.42 -5.22
CA LEU A 67 -16.62 14.36 -5.07
C LEU A 67 -16.27 14.45 -3.60
N CYS A 68 -15.57 13.43 -3.11
CA CYS A 68 -15.10 13.34 -1.74
C CYS A 68 -13.57 13.41 -1.72
N GLU A 69 -13.00 14.11 -0.75
CA GLU A 69 -11.54 14.25 -0.60
C GLU A 69 -11.06 13.80 0.77
N SER A 70 -9.89 13.14 0.81
CA SER A 70 -9.22 12.75 2.06
C SER A 70 -9.01 13.93 3.01
N LYS A 71 -9.37 13.77 4.28
CA LYS A 71 -9.16 14.79 5.31
C LYS A 71 -7.66 15.03 5.59
N PRO A 72 -7.22 16.24 5.96
CA PRO A 72 -5.82 16.53 6.32
C PRO A 72 -5.47 15.96 7.70
N LEU A 73 -4.28 15.37 7.88
CA LEU A 73 -3.85 14.82 9.17
C LEU A 73 -4.02 15.86 10.29
N PRO A 74 -4.38 15.45 11.51
CA PRO A 74 -4.58 16.38 12.63
C PRO A 74 -3.27 17.06 13.06
N HIS A 75 -2.12 16.43 12.77
CA HIS A 75 -0.79 16.92 13.07
C HIS A 75 0.17 16.55 11.93
N ASP A 76 1.26 17.30 11.81
CA ASP A 76 2.33 16.98 10.87
C ASP A 76 3.08 15.71 11.27
N LEU A 77 3.64 15.02 10.29
CA LEU A 77 4.54 13.90 10.54
C LEU A 77 5.81 14.38 11.25
N ARG A 78 6.33 13.57 12.16
CA ARG A 78 7.53 13.88 12.94
C ARG A 78 8.72 13.11 12.40
N ASP A 79 9.82 13.80 12.14
CA ASP A 79 11.08 13.14 11.77
C ASP A 79 11.79 12.62 13.03
N SER A 80 12.38 11.43 12.93
CA SER A 80 13.37 10.93 13.89
C SER A 80 14.77 10.94 13.26
N PRO A 81 15.85 10.89 14.06
CA PRO A 81 17.22 10.94 13.56
C PRO A 81 17.52 9.90 12.47
N ALA A 82 18.54 10.17 11.64
CA ALA A 82 18.90 9.32 10.50
C ALA A 82 19.23 7.87 10.90
N ASN A 83 19.67 7.63 12.14
CA ASN A 83 20.04 6.31 12.67
C ASN A 83 18.91 5.61 13.45
N GLU A 84 17.70 6.19 13.49
CA GLU A 84 16.50 5.57 14.03
C GLU A 84 15.48 5.31 12.92
N ILE A 85 14.71 4.22 12.98
CA ILE A 85 13.61 3.98 12.03
C ILE A 85 12.37 3.47 12.75
N ASN A 86 11.25 4.15 12.55
CA ASN A 86 9.96 3.79 13.14
C ASN A 86 9.12 3.02 12.13
N ILE A 87 8.79 1.77 12.46
CA ILE A 87 8.11 0.84 11.55
C ILE A 87 6.81 0.36 12.20
N ALA A 88 5.71 0.41 11.45
CA ALA A 88 4.50 -0.34 11.76
C ALA A 88 4.39 -1.55 10.82
N SER A 89 4.01 -2.71 11.34
CA SER A 89 3.51 -3.84 10.56
C SER A 89 2.04 -4.02 10.94
N TYR A 90 1.17 -4.02 9.93
CA TYR A 90 -0.27 -3.97 10.15
C TYR A 90 -1.05 -4.78 9.11
N ASN A 91 -1.60 -5.90 9.58
CA ASN A 91 -2.54 -6.71 8.82
C ASN A 91 -3.88 -5.96 8.75
N VAL A 92 -4.27 -5.58 7.55
CA VAL A 92 -5.47 -4.76 7.32
C VAL A 92 -6.74 -5.60 7.17
N PHE A 93 -6.65 -6.92 7.25
CA PHE A 93 -7.78 -7.85 7.17
C PHE A 93 -8.68 -7.56 5.95
N GLU A 94 -8.10 -7.28 4.79
CA GLU A 94 -8.85 -6.91 3.59
C GLU A 94 -9.14 -8.15 2.74
N ARG A 95 -9.92 -9.08 3.31
CA ARG A 95 -10.35 -10.31 2.64
C ARG A 95 -10.98 -10.01 1.27
N PRO A 96 -10.86 -10.92 0.28
CA PRO A 96 -11.39 -10.67 -1.05
C PRO A 96 -12.88 -10.32 -1.03
N TYR A 97 -13.24 -9.19 -1.64
CA TYR A 97 -14.60 -8.65 -1.59
C TYR A 97 -15.66 -9.62 -2.15
N PHE A 98 -15.27 -10.46 -3.11
CA PHE A 98 -16.17 -11.48 -3.68
C PHE A 98 -16.42 -12.68 -2.73
N ILE A 99 -15.70 -12.78 -1.62
CA ILE A 99 -15.87 -13.81 -0.59
C ILE A 99 -16.60 -13.26 0.64
N THR A 100 -16.22 -12.06 1.11
CA THR A 100 -16.80 -11.46 2.33
C THR A 100 -17.08 -9.97 2.16
N HIS A 101 -17.97 -9.43 3.01
CA HIS A 101 -18.41 -8.02 2.99
C HIS A 101 -18.26 -7.42 4.40
N ASP A 102 -17.03 -7.37 4.93
CA ASP A 102 -16.73 -7.00 6.32
C ASP A 102 -16.34 -5.52 6.47
N GLY A 103 -16.82 -4.68 5.56
CA GLY A 103 -16.41 -3.28 5.46
C GLY A 103 -14.94 -3.10 5.07
N GLN A 104 -14.36 -4.02 4.27
CA GLN A 104 -12.97 -3.92 3.83
C GLN A 104 -12.67 -2.62 3.08
N THR A 105 -13.61 -2.14 2.27
CA THR A 105 -13.50 -0.86 1.56
C THR A 105 -13.35 0.28 2.54
N GLU A 106 -14.31 0.44 3.44
CA GLU A 106 -14.36 1.51 4.43
C GLU A 106 -13.11 1.47 5.31
N ARG A 107 -12.76 0.29 5.83
CA ARG A 107 -11.56 0.12 6.66
C ARG A 107 -10.30 0.53 5.92
N THR A 108 -10.09 0.08 4.69
CA THR A 108 -8.87 0.45 3.94
C THR A 108 -8.85 1.90 3.45
N CYS A 109 -10.00 2.59 3.38
CA CYS A 109 -10.04 4.06 3.26
C CYS A 109 -9.58 4.77 4.54
N HIS A 110 -9.98 4.27 5.72
CA HIS A 110 -9.73 4.90 7.03
C HIS A 110 -8.32 4.63 7.57
N ILE A 111 -7.82 3.40 7.40
CA ILE A 111 -6.59 2.89 8.02
C ILE A 111 -5.39 3.82 7.82
N PRO A 112 -5.03 4.28 6.59
CA PRO A 112 -3.87 5.13 6.39
C PRO A 112 -3.89 6.39 7.26
N ARG A 113 -5.03 7.08 7.29
CA ARG A 113 -5.19 8.32 8.04
C ARG A 113 -5.18 8.06 9.55
N ALA A 114 -5.90 7.03 10.01
CA ALA A 114 -5.97 6.68 11.42
C ALA A 114 -4.59 6.30 11.98
N LEU A 115 -3.83 5.50 11.23
CA LEU A 115 -2.49 5.07 11.61
C LEU A 115 -1.53 6.26 11.75
N LEU A 116 -1.48 7.13 10.74
CA LEU A 116 -0.58 8.29 10.74
C LEU A 116 -1.02 9.39 11.71
N SER A 117 -2.31 9.49 12.01
CA SER A 117 -2.81 10.38 13.07
C SER A 117 -2.37 9.91 14.45
N ARG A 118 -2.30 8.58 14.66
CA ARG A 118 -1.95 7.98 15.95
C ARG A 118 -0.45 7.88 16.18
N PHE A 119 0.32 7.68 15.11
CA PHE A 119 1.77 7.48 15.12
C PHE A 119 2.44 8.38 14.07
N PRO A 120 2.47 9.70 14.29
CA PRO A 120 3.03 10.65 13.31
C PRO A 120 4.56 10.49 13.11
N GLU A 121 5.25 9.75 13.98
CA GLU A 121 6.67 9.43 13.91
C GLU A 121 7.03 8.28 12.95
N LEU A 122 6.04 7.60 12.36
CA LEU A 122 6.29 6.47 11.46
C LEU A 122 7.13 6.89 10.24
N ASP A 123 8.12 6.07 9.90
CA ASP A 123 8.96 6.18 8.71
C ASP A 123 8.51 5.20 7.62
N VAL A 124 8.05 4.03 8.05
CA VAL A 124 7.72 2.89 7.20
C VAL A 124 6.49 2.19 7.75
N VAL A 125 5.60 1.77 6.84
CA VAL A 125 4.46 0.90 7.16
C VAL A 125 4.52 -0.32 6.26
N ILE A 126 4.47 -1.49 6.87
CA ILE A 126 4.32 -2.78 6.22
C ILE A 126 2.85 -3.15 6.37
N PHE A 127 2.17 -3.35 5.25
CA PHE A 127 0.79 -3.81 5.25
C PHE A 127 0.74 -5.28 4.85
N GLU A 128 -0.04 -6.06 5.59
CA GLU A 128 -0.38 -7.44 5.26
C GLU A 128 -1.88 -7.58 4.97
N GLU A 129 -2.26 -8.61 4.21
CA GLU A 129 -3.63 -8.82 3.70
C GLU A 129 -4.21 -7.65 2.90
N ALA A 130 -3.39 -6.74 2.38
CA ALA A 130 -3.84 -5.67 1.48
C ALA A 130 -3.93 -6.19 0.03
N PHE A 131 -4.99 -6.95 -0.28
CA PHE A 131 -5.14 -7.64 -1.57
C PHE A 131 -5.50 -6.68 -2.71
N MET A 132 -6.62 -5.95 -2.64
CA MET A 132 -6.92 -4.86 -3.58
C MET A 132 -6.34 -3.54 -3.07
N GLY A 133 -6.50 -3.28 -1.77
CA GLY A 133 -5.92 -2.20 -1.00
C GLY A 133 -6.37 -0.82 -1.44
N GLY A 134 -7.33 -0.22 -0.73
CA GLY A 134 -7.67 1.20 -0.93
C GLY A 134 -9.14 1.51 -0.79
N CYS A 135 -9.51 2.70 -1.23
CA CYS A 135 -10.89 3.13 -1.23
C CYS A 135 -11.51 2.85 -2.60
N TRP A 136 -12.39 1.85 -2.70
CA TRP A 136 -13.07 1.53 -3.95
C TRP A 136 -14.58 1.73 -3.89
N TYR A 137 -15.12 2.36 -4.92
CA TYR A 137 -16.55 2.57 -5.09
C TYR A 137 -16.86 2.57 -6.57
N ASP A 138 -17.85 1.80 -7.01
CA ASP A 138 -18.33 1.77 -8.40
C ASP A 138 -17.22 1.73 -9.47
N ASN A 139 -16.35 0.72 -9.38
CA ASN A 139 -15.17 0.51 -10.25
C ASN A 139 -14.06 1.58 -10.17
N GLN A 140 -14.21 2.61 -9.35
CA GLN A 140 -13.11 3.51 -8.98
C GLN A 140 -12.30 2.89 -7.86
N LEU A 141 -10.99 3.10 -7.89
CA LEU A 141 -10.07 2.68 -6.83
C LEU A 141 -9.07 3.81 -6.54
N VAL A 142 -9.14 4.33 -5.32
CA VAL A 142 -8.08 5.14 -4.73
C VAL A 142 -7.22 4.20 -3.87
N SER A 143 -6.15 3.67 -4.44
CA SER A 143 -5.34 2.66 -3.75
C SER A 143 -4.80 3.15 -2.39
N MET A 144 -4.56 2.24 -1.44
CA MET A 144 -3.89 2.59 -0.17
C MET A 144 -2.54 3.27 -0.42
N ARG A 145 -1.81 2.89 -1.48
CA ARG A 145 -0.55 3.53 -1.87
C ARG A 145 -0.74 5.00 -2.25
N ALA A 146 -1.79 5.31 -3.00
CA ALA A 146 -2.15 6.68 -3.35
C ALA A 146 -2.50 7.48 -2.09
N ILE A 147 -3.29 6.90 -1.17
CA ILE A 147 -3.65 7.53 0.11
C ILE A 147 -2.39 7.77 0.98
N MET A 148 -1.50 6.79 1.08
CA MET A 148 -0.23 6.91 1.82
C MET A 148 0.68 7.99 1.20
N ALA A 149 0.83 8.01 -0.13
CA ALA A 149 1.59 9.05 -0.83
C ALA A 149 1.02 10.46 -0.58
N ALA A 150 -0.30 10.57 -0.59
CA ALA A 150 -1.04 11.78 -0.24
C ALA A 150 -0.80 12.29 1.20
N TYR A 151 -0.38 11.40 2.10
CA TYR A 151 -0.02 11.70 3.50
C TYR A 151 1.49 11.71 3.77
N GLY A 152 2.34 11.76 2.74
CA GLY A 152 3.78 11.91 2.92
C GLY A 152 4.59 10.61 2.88
N PHE A 153 3.99 9.49 2.42
CA PHE A 153 4.68 8.21 2.19
C PHE A 153 4.73 7.90 0.68
N PRO A 154 5.47 8.68 -0.14
CA PRO A 154 5.41 8.60 -1.60
C PRO A 154 6.14 7.38 -2.18
N TYR A 155 6.97 6.69 -1.39
CA TYR A 155 7.72 5.53 -1.84
C TYR A 155 7.03 4.26 -1.38
N TYR A 156 6.75 3.34 -2.30
CA TYR A 156 6.14 2.06 -1.94
C TYR A 156 6.60 0.95 -2.86
N THR A 157 6.48 -0.29 -2.39
CA THR A 157 6.77 -1.48 -3.17
C THR A 157 5.53 -1.96 -3.93
N GLU A 158 5.76 -2.77 -4.96
CA GLU A 158 4.71 -3.66 -5.48
C GLU A 158 4.27 -4.67 -4.41
N THR A 159 3.06 -5.22 -4.57
CA THR A 159 2.58 -6.32 -3.73
C THR A 159 3.30 -7.62 -4.09
N VAL A 160 3.49 -8.50 -3.11
CA VAL A 160 4.04 -9.83 -3.36
C VAL A 160 3.09 -10.67 -4.22
N GLY A 161 3.60 -11.35 -5.24
CA GLY A 161 2.78 -12.05 -6.24
C GLY A 161 2.07 -11.11 -7.23
N SER A 162 1.62 -11.64 -8.37
CA SER A 162 0.79 -10.93 -9.34
C SER A 162 -0.68 -11.32 -9.17
N PHE A 163 -1.58 -10.34 -9.32
CA PHE A 163 -2.97 -10.65 -9.69
C PHE A 163 -2.92 -11.27 -11.09
N LEU A 164 -3.67 -12.36 -11.30
CA LEU A 164 -3.76 -13.14 -12.54
C LEU A 164 -2.76 -14.30 -12.61
N ASP A 165 -3.20 -15.45 -12.09
CA ASP A 165 -3.04 -16.73 -12.79
C ASP A 165 -4.44 -17.28 -13.09
N ALA A 166 -4.55 -18.22 -14.04
CA ALA A 166 -5.81 -18.78 -14.56
C ALA A 166 -6.73 -19.49 -13.53
N TYR A 167 -6.39 -19.45 -12.24
CA TYR A 167 -6.98 -20.25 -11.16
C TYR A 167 -7.52 -19.42 -9.97
N PHE A 168 -7.87 -18.14 -10.17
CA PHE A 168 -8.36 -17.24 -9.10
C PHE A 168 -7.39 -17.06 -7.93
N ILE A 169 -6.08 -17.21 -8.18
CA ILE A 169 -5.04 -16.98 -7.19
C ILE A 169 -4.84 -15.47 -7.02
N ILE A 170 -5.03 -14.96 -5.80
CA ILE A 170 -4.82 -13.56 -5.44
C ILE A 170 -3.35 -13.30 -5.09
N ASN A 171 -2.95 -12.03 -5.11
CA ASN A 171 -1.62 -11.63 -4.63
C ASN A 171 -1.45 -11.97 -3.12
N GLY A 172 -0.24 -11.91 -2.59
CA GLY A 172 0.02 -12.24 -1.17
C GLY A 172 -0.34 -11.14 -0.17
N GLY A 173 -0.84 -10.00 -0.61
CA GLY A 173 -1.32 -8.91 0.24
C GLY A 173 -0.25 -8.15 1.03
N VAL A 174 1.04 -8.38 0.75
CA VAL A 174 2.15 -7.71 1.45
C VAL A 174 2.74 -6.60 0.60
N PHE A 175 2.80 -5.38 1.13
CA PHE A 175 3.59 -4.29 0.56
C PHE A 175 4.13 -3.34 1.63
N ILE A 176 5.15 -2.56 1.27
CA ILE A 176 5.79 -1.58 2.13
C ILE A 176 5.53 -0.18 1.58
N ALA A 177 5.15 0.76 2.44
CA ALA A 177 5.10 2.20 2.17
C ALA A 177 6.13 2.92 3.05
N SER A 178 6.82 3.92 2.51
CA SER A 178 7.89 4.65 3.18
C SER A 178 7.86 6.14 2.85
N ARG A 179 8.21 6.95 3.85
CA ARG A 179 8.53 8.37 3.69
C ARG A 179 9.83 8.59 2.93
N TRP A 180 10.73 7.62 3.00
CA TRP A 180 12.11 7.73 2.54
C TRP A 180 12.33 6.91 1.26
N PRO A 181 13.25 7.35 0.36
CA PRO A 181 13.50 6.67 -0.91
C PRO A 181 13.78 5.18 -0.77
N ILE A 182 12.96 4.36 -1.44
CA ILE A 182 13.24 2.94 -1.67
C ILE A 182 14.20 2.83 -2.86
N THR A 183 15.45 2.53 -2.56
CA THR A 183 16.54 2.45 -3.55
C THR A 183 16.63 1.10 -4.26
N SER A 184 16.04 0.05 -3.67
CA SER A 184 15.94 -1.29 -4.26
C SER A 184 14.81 -2.03 -3.56
N SER A 185 14.07 -2.87 -4.30
CA SER A 185 13.06 -3.75 -3.74
C SER A 185 13.06 -5.09 -4.46
N VAL A 186 12.90 -6.18 -3.71
CA VAL A 186 12.86 -7.54 -4.25
C VAL A 186 11.72 -8.29 -3.58
N ARG A 187 11.02 -9.14 -4.32
CA ARG A 187 9.88 -9.93 -3.84
C ARG A 187 10.22 -11.42 -3.93
N MET A 188 9.77 -12.19 -2.96
CA MET A 188 9.81 -13.66 -2.99
C MET A 188 8.41 -14.21 -2.71
N GLN A 189 8.09 -15.35 -3.32
CA GLN A 189 6.87 -16.10 -3.03
C GLN A 189 7.26 -17.39 -2.30
N PHE A 190 6.50 -17.78 -1.29
CA PHE A 190 6.72 -19.04 -0.59
C PHE A 190 6.33 -20.22 -1.46
N ALA A 191 7.09 -21.32 -1.37
CA ALA A 191 6.81 -22.52 -2.14
C ALA A 191 5.68 -23.38 -1.53
N ASP A 192 5.53 -23.36 -0.19
CA ASP A 192 4.56 -24.18 0.53
C ASP A 192 3.43 -23.34 1.16
N SER A 193 2.21 -23.85 1.09
CA SER A 193 0.98 -23.23 1.62
C SER A 193 -0.12 -24.25 1.90
N GLY A 194 -1.00 -23.93 2.84
CA GLY A 194 -2.08 -24.80 3.31
C GLY A 194 -3.43 -24.09 3.41
N HIS A 195 -4.51 -24.86 3.33
CA HIS A 195 -5.89 -24.35 3.44
C HIS A 195 -6.16 -23.23 2.40
N ALA A 196 -6.85 -22.15 2.81
CA ALA A 196 -7.17 -21.00 1.97
C ALA A 196 -5.92 -20.27 1.44
N ASP A 197 -4.77 -20.39 2.12
CA ASP A 197 -3.53 -19.74 1.68
C ASP A 197 -3.01 -20.32 0.36
N LYS A 198 -3.48 -21.49 -0.09
CA LYS A 198 -3.19 -22.03 -1.43
C LYS A 198 -3.71 -21.15 -2.57
N PHE A 199 -4.69 -20.31 -2.29
CA PHE A 199 -5.28 -19.38 -3.25
C PHE A 199 -4.64 -17.99 -3.19
N SER A 200 -3.56 -17.81 -2.42
CA SER A 200 -2.85 -16.55 -2.26
C SER A 200 -1.35 -16.76 -2.47
N LYS A 201 -0.72 -15.90 -3.28
CA LYS A 201 0.74 -15.90 -3.51
C LYS A 201 1.51 -15.30 -2.33
N LYS A 202 1.36 -15.89 -1.12
CA LYS A 202 2.04 -15.44 0.11
C LYS A 202 3.56 -15.48 -0.06
N GLY A 203 4.24 -14.59 0.66
CA GLY A 203 5.67 -14.38 0.49
C GLY A 203 6.17 -13.18 1.28
N ALA A 204 7.32 -12.67 0.88
CA ALA A 204 7.95 -11.52 1.50
C ALA A 204 8.36 -10.45 0.46
N VAL A 205 8.40 -9.21 0.92
CA VAL A 205 8.93 -8.06 0.18
C VAL A 205 10.08 -7.46 0.96
N TYR A 206 11.23 -7.35 0.30
CA TYR A 206 12.40 -6.63 0.80
C TYR A 206 12.44 -5.22 0.19
N ALA A 207 12.82 -4.24 1.01
CA ALA A 207 13.09 -2.87 0.60
C ALA A 207 14.40 -2.36 1.22
N ARG A 208 15.27 -1.78 0.38
CA ARG A 208 16.44 -1.00 0.78
C ARG A 208 16.09 0.48 0.82
N ILE A 209 15.95 1.04 2.00
CA ILE A 209 15.48 2.41 2.22
C ILE A 209 16.66 3.31 2.62
N ASN A 210 16.75 4.49 2.02
CA ASN A 210 17.74 5.51 2.38
C ASN A 210 17.06 6.64 3.17
N LYS A 211 17.23 6.64 4.50
CA LYS A 211 16.78 7.70 5.40
C LYS A 211 17.95 8.63 5.68
N MET A 212 17.95 9.81 5.06
CA MET A 212 18.93 10.87 5.33
C MET A 212 20.41 10.42 5.25
N GLY A 213 20.73 9.48 4.35
CA GLY A 213 22.07 8.90 4.19
C GLY A 213 22.27 7.55 4.89
N SER A 214 21.45 7.21 5.89
CA SER A 214 21.45 5.90 6.54
C SER A 214 20.64 4.88 5.74
N VAL A 215 21.22 3.70 5.56
CA VAL A 215 20.61 2.61 4.79
C VAL A 215 19.94 1.62 5.72
N TYR A 216 18.66 1.38 5.47
CA TYR A 216 17.85 0.38 6.17
C TYR A 216 17.43 -0.73 5.24
N HIS A 217 17.46 -1.96 5.75
CA HIS A 217 17.05 -3.17 5.06
C HIS A 217 15.79 -3.69 5.76
N ILE A 218 14.63 -3.54 5.13
CA ILE A 218 13.34 -3.90 5.72
C ILE A 218 12.71 -5.04 4.92
N VAL A 219 12.17 -6.00 5.65
CA VAL A 219 11.48 -7.16 5.08
C VAL A 219 10.09 -7.25 5.68
N GLY A 220 9.06 -7.13 4.84
CA GLY A 220 7.67 -7.40 5.19
C GLY A 220 7.27 -8.78 4.74
N THR A 221 6.46 -9.50 5.52
CA THR A 221 6.00 -10.86 5.16
C THR A 221 4.66 -11.16 5.81
N HIS A 222 3.92 -12.11 5.21
CA HIS A 222 2.72 -12.70 5.81
C HIS A 222 2.74 -14.20 5.55
N MET A 223 2.95 -14.98 6.62
CA MET A 223 3.16 -16.43 6.57
C MET A 223 1.83 -17.21 6.64
N GLN A 224 1.92 -18.55 6.63
CA GLN A 224 0.77 -19.46 6.76
C GLN A 224 -0.08 -19.15 8.00
N ALA A 225 -1.37 -18.85 7.78
CA ALA A 225 -2.27 -18.34 8.83
C ALA A 225 -2.81 -19.42 9.77
N GLN A 226 -3.23 -20.56 9.22
CA GLN A 226 -3.89 -21.60 10.01
C GLN A 226 -2.94 -22.21 11.06
N ILE A 227 -3.49 -22.61 12.20
CA ILE A 227 -2.76 -23.24 13.31
C ILE A 227 -2.91 -24.78 13.25
N GLY A 228 -1.86 -25.50 13.62
CA GLY A 228 -1.85 -26.96 13.78
C GLY A 228 -0.59 -27.56 13.17
N ASP A 229 -0.18 -28.75 13.64
CA ASP A 229 1.12 -29.37 13.33
C ASP A 229 1.53 -29.33 11.85
N SER A 230 0.60 -29.52 10.93
CA SER A 230 0.87 -29.45 9.48
C SER A 230 1.18 -28.02 9.01
N TYR A 231 0.44 -27.02 9.49
CA TYR A 231 0.62 -25.61 9.15
C TYR A 231 1.83 -24.99 9.86
N ASP A 232 2.13 -25.45 11.07
CA ASP A 232 3.33 -25.07 11.82
C ASP A 232 4.60 -25.51 11.07
N LYS A 233 4.60 -26.73 10.51
CA LYS A 233 5.66 -27.21 9.61
C LYS A 233 5.79 -26.37 8.34
N ILE A 234 4.68 -25.89 7.78
CA ILE A 234 4.71 -24.95 6.64
C ILE A 234 5.38 -23.65 7.06
N ARG A 235 5.04 -23.06 8.21
CA ARG A 235 5.70 -21.83 8.69
C ARG A 235 7.20 -22.03 8.90
N VAL A 236 7.64 -23.19 9.40
CA VAL A 236 9.08 -23.49 9.52
C VAL A 236 9.76 -23.49 8.14
N LYS A 237 9.16 -24.12 7.12
CA LYS A 237 9.70 -24.09 5.75
C LYS A 237 9.75 -22.67 5.19
N GLN A 238 8.68 -21.90 5.35
CA GLN A 238 8.61 -20.50 4.92
C GLN A 238 9.70 -19.64 5.62
N ALA A 239 9.97 -19.87 6.90
CA ALA A 239 11.03 -19.17 7.63
C ALA A 239 12.43 -19.54 7.11
N ILE A 240 12.65 -20.81 6.73
CA ILE A 240 13.89 -21.27 6.09
C ILE A 240 14.06 -20.59 4.72
N GLU A 241 13.02 -20.60 3.89
CA GLU A 241 13.03 -19.93 2.58
C GLU A 241 13.33 -18.43 2.72
N LEU A 242 12.72 -17.76 3.70
CA LEU A 242 12.97 -16.34 3.98
C LEU A 242 14.44 -16.10 4.39
N ARG A 243 15.00 -16.95 5.24
CA ARG A 243 16.41 -16.87 5.64
C ARG A 243 17.33 -17.04 4.44
N GLU A 244 17.08 -18.01 3.58
CA GLU A 244 17.87 -18.26 2.37
C GLU A 244 17.78 -17.10 1.37
N PHE A 245 16.59 -16.55 1.18
CA PHE A 245 16.35 -15.35 0.38
C PHE A 245 17.21 -14.18 0.85
N LEU A 246 17.24 -13.91 2.16
CA LEU A 246 18.05 -12.82 2.72
C LEU A 246 19.56 -13.11 2.67
N ALA A 247 19.97 -14.36 2.90
CA ALA A 247 21.37 -14.75 2.77
C ALA A 247 21.91 -14.53 1.34
N ASN A 248 21.08 -14.83 0.33
CA ASN A 248 21.43 -14.67 -1.08
C ASN A 248 21.57 -13.20 -1.52
N MET A 249 21.01 -12.25 -0.77
CA MET A 249 21.16 -10.82 -1.05
C MET A 249 22.55 -10.27 -0.74
N LYS A 250 23.39 -11.01 0.01
CA LYS A 250 24.73 -10.57 0.43
C LYS A 250 24.71 -9.18 1.06
N LEU A 251 23.74 -8.95 1.96
CA LEU A 251 23.60 -7.68 2.65
C LEU A 251 24.89 -7.37 3.45
N PRO A 252 25.25 -6.08 3.61
CA PRO A 252 26.40 -5.71 4.41
C PRO A 252 26.29 -6.32 5.81
N SER A 253 27.37 -6.93 6.30
CA SER A 253 27.45 -7.29 7.71
C SER A 253 27.33 -6.03 8.55
N THR A 254 26.60 -6.10 9.67
CA THR A 254 26.66 -5.08 10.71
C THR A 254 28.10 -4.98 11.22
N SER A 255 28.87 -4.11 10.60
CA SER A 255 30.25 -3.81 10.96
C SER A 255 30.45 -2.31 10.85
N GLN A 256 30.52 -1.72 12.05
CA GLN A 256 31.12 -0.44 12.45
C GLN A 256 30.31 0.85 12.23
N SER A 257 29.69 1.29 13.33
CA SER A 257 29.99 2.59 13.94
C SER A 257 30.32 2.38 15.41
#